data_AF-A0A176UB97-F1
#
_entry.id   AF-A0A176UB97-F1
#
_cell.length_a   1.000
_cell.length_b   1.000
_cell.length_c   1.000
_cell.angle_alpha   90.00
_cell.angle_beta   90.00
_cell.angle_gamma   90.00
#
_symmetry.space_group_name_H-M   'P 1'
#
loop_
_entity.id
_entity.type
_entity.pdbx_description
1 polymer ?
#
loop_
_entity_poly.entity_id
_entity_poly.type
_entity_poly.pdbx_seq_one_letter_code
_entity_poly.pdbx_strand_id
1 'polypeptide(L)'
;TFGIEGEDFNYVDGKVEQTDAGKYNHSMWESASATIVTPLTTEPDDKAELYKDFNGGANTSCAAGFRFDKSAVADKYAACQNVFNEYGFALENGGYGVDQIEDTIAQYQAALDEAGYQDVLAEFQTQYDDWKAENGSETTDESVEEESSSVAE
;
A
#
# COMPACT_ATOMS: atom_id res chain seq x y z
N THR A 1 -8.03 20.60 6.63
CA THR A 1 -7.23 20.62 7.87
C THR A 1 -6.15 21.64 7.69
N PHE A 2 -6.08 22.66 8.53
CA PHE A 2 -4.94 23.60 8.61
C PHE A 2 -4.76 24.22 10.00
N GLY A 3 -5.56 23.81 10.99
CA GLY A 3 -5.58 24.43 12.32
C GLY A 3 -6.62 25.55 12.42
N ILE A 4 -6.31 26.56 13.23
CA ILE A 4 -7.14 27.73 13.48
C ILE A 4 -6.74 28.87 12.55
N GLU A 5 -7.70 29.43 11.80
CA GLU A 5 -7.47 30.60 10.94
C GLU A 5 -7.01 31.82 11.78
N GLY A 6 -6.00 32.53 11.31
CA GLY A 6 -5.35 33.63 12.03
C GLY A 6 -4.27 33.20 13.03
N GLU A 7 -4.18 31.90 13.36
CA GLU A 7 -3.11 31.33 14.18
C GLU A 7 -2.20 30.42 13.37
N ASP A 8 -2.76 29.39 12.74
CA ASP A 8 -2.04 28.34 12.03
C ASP A 8 -2.03 28.55 10.51
N PHE A 9 -3.03 29.25 9.97
CA PHE A 9 -3.10 29.61 8.56
C PHE A 9 -3.95 30.86 8.30
N ASN A 10 -3.83 31.43 7.11
CA ASN A 10 -4.71 32.48 6.59
C ASN A 10 -5.18 32.13 5.17
N TYR A 11 -6.30 32.72 4.74
CA TYR A 11 -6.67 32.71 3.33
C TYR A 11 -6.04 33.89 2.57
N VAL A 12 -5.38 33.60 1.47
CA VAL A 12 -4.81 34.57 0.52
C VAL A 12 -5.30 34.19 -0.87
N ASP A 13 -6.07 35.08 -1.51
CA ASP A 13 -6.67 34.87 -2.83
C ASP A 13 -7.43 33.54 -2.97
N GLY A 14 -8.16 33.15 -1.92
CA GLY A 14 -8.94 31.90 -1.88
C GLY A 14 -8.12 30.63 -1.66
N LYS A 15 -6.80 30.76 -1.44
CA LYS A 15 -5.87 29.68 -1.09
C LYS A 15 -5.38 29.79 0.34
N VAL A 16 -4.79 28.71 0.83
CA VAL A 16 -4.27 28.64 2.20
C VAL A 16 -2.78 28.98 2.23
N GLU A 17 -2.41 29.94 3.08
CA GLU A 17 -1.03 30.21 3.48
C GLU A 17 -0.87 29.80 4.94
N GLN A 18 -0.02 28.80 5.22
CA GLN A 18 0.27 28.37 6.59
C GLN A 18 1.22 29.37 7.26
N THR A 19 1.00 29.62 8.55
CA THR A 19 1.87 30.52 9.31
C THR A 19 3.13 29.79 9.77
N ASP A 20 4.22 30.52 9.97
CA ASP A 20 5.47 29.98 10.54
C ASP A 20 5.36 29.71 12.06
N ALA A 21 4.16 29.82 12.65
CA ALA A 21 3.96 29.63 14.09
C ALA A 21 4.27 28.19 14.54
N GLY A 22 4.19 27.22 13.62
CA GLY A 22 4.57 25.82 13.86
C GLY A 22 3.78 25.12 14.97
N LYS A 23 2.63 25.67 15.37
CA LYS A 23 1.79 25.13 16.45
C LYS A 23 0.94 23.95 15.99
N TYR A 24 0.58 23.91 14.72
CA TYR A 24 -0.22 22.86 14.10
C TYR A 24 0.44 22.39 12.81
N ASN A 25 0.64 21.07 12.69
CA ASN A 25 1.20 20.45 11.49
C ASN A 25 0.57 19.07 11.27
N HIS A 26 -0.73 19.07 10.98
CA HIS A 26 -1.46 17.86 10.65
C HIS A 26 -1.60 17.75 9.14
N SER A 27 -1.33 16.57 8.60
CA SER A 27 -1.40 16.38 7.16
C SER A 27 -2.85 16.34 6.67
N MET A 28 -3.09 16.77 5.42
CA MET A 28 -4.41 16.63 4.80
C MET A 28 -4.78 15.16 4.57
N TRP A 29 -3.79 14.30 4.26
CA TRP A 29 -4.03 12.90 3.87
C TRP A 29 -4.76 12.11 4.97
N GLU A 30 -4.62 12.55 6.22
CA GLU A 30 -5.18 11.91 7.41
C GLU A 30 -6.59 12.40 7.76
N SER A 31 -7.10 13.46 7.12
CA SER A 31 -8.25 14.20 7.66
C SER A 31 -9.28 14.68 6.65
N ALA A 32 -8.96 14.68 5.36
CA ALA A 32 -9.90 15.14 4.34
C ALA A 32 -9.62 14.49 2.99
N SER A 33 -10.64 14.49 2.12
CA SER A 33 -10.42 14.13 0.71
C SER A 33 -9.52 15.17 0.04
N ALA A 34 -8.52 14.69 -0.70
CA ALA A 34 -7.62 15.53 -1.49
C ALA A 34 -8.35 16.44 -2.51
N THR A 35 -9.55 16.06 -2.92
CA THR A 35 -10.35 16.78 -3.93
C THR A 35 -11.19 17.94 -3.36
N ILE A 36 -11.28 18.08 -2.04
CA ILE A 36 -12.09 19.13 -1.39
C ILE A 36 -11.26 20.10 -0.56
N VAL A 37 -10.01 19.74 -0.25
CA VAL A 37 -9.11 20.57 0.54
C VAL A 37 -8.71 21.78 -0.29
N THR A 38 -8.89 22.98 0.27
CA THR A 38 -8.43 24.22 -0.36
C THR A 38 -6.92 24.14 -0.63
N PRO A 39 -6.45 24.44 -1.85
CA PRO A 39 -5.02 24.40 -2.17
C PRO A 39 -4.20 25.38 -1.33
N LEU A 40 -2.96 25.00 -1.03
CA LEU A 40 -1.96 25.92 -0.52
C LEU A 40 -1.60 26.95 -1.59
N THR A 41 -1.08 28.11 -1.19
CA THR A 41 -0.57 29.13 -2.13
C THR A 41 0.53 28.60 -3.06
N THR A 42 1.25 27.55 -2.65
CA THR A 42 2.29 26.85 -3.42
C THR A 42 1.76 25.73 -4.32
N GLU A 43 0.47 25.46 -4.29
CA GLU A 43 -0.17 24.40 -5.06
C GLU A 43 -0.96 24.95 -6.25
N PRO A 44 -1.16 24.16 -7.31
CA PRO A 44 -1.90 24.61 -8.48
C PRO A 44 -3.41 24.76 -8.18
N ASP A 45 -4.08 25.65 -8.93
CA ASP A 45 -5.52 25.93 -8.77
C ASP A 45 -6.40 24.71 -9.06
N ASP A 46 -5.96 23.88 -10.00
CA ASP A 46 -6.64 22.67 -10.49
C ASP A 46 -6.24 21.40 -9.73
N LYS A 47 -5.64 21.51 -8.53
CA LYS A 47 -5.23 20.38 -7.68
C LYS A 47 -6.29 19.29 -7.56
N ALA A 48 -7.56 19.66 -7.40
CA ALA A 48 -8.64 18.69 -7.29
C ALA A 48 -8.85 17.86 -8.58
N GLU A 49 -8.66 18.46 -9.76
CA GLU A 49 -8.77 17.76 -11.04
C GLU A 49 -7.57 16.86 -11.27
N LEU A 50 -6.36 17.33 -10.95
CA LEU A 50 -5.15 16.52 -11.00
C LEU A 50 -5.27 15.24 -10.16
N TYR A 51 -5.88 15.32 -8.97
CA TYR A 51 -6.16 14.12 -8.15
C TYR A 51 -7.19 13.19 -8.77
N LYS A 52 -8.24 13.72 -9.42
CA LYS A 52 -9.24 12.87 -10.09
C LYS A 52 -8.63 12.13 -11.28
N ASP A 53 -7.85 12.83 -12.09
CA ASP A 53 -7.18 12.24 -13.25
C ASP A 53 -6.16 11.19 -12.80
N PHE A 54 -5.33 11.52 -11.82
CA PHE A 54 -4.34 10.60 -11.26
C PHE A 54 -4.98 9.35 -10.66
N ASN A 55 -6.02 9.51 -9.84
CA ASN A 55 -6.71 8.37 -9.21
C ASN A 55 -7.53 7.56 -10.21
N GLY A 56 -8.18 8.22 -11.17
CA GLY A 56 -9.02 7.59 -12.19
C GLY A 56 -8.22 6.81 -13.22
N GLY A 57 -6.96 7.20 -13.47
CA GLY A 57 -6.02 6.48 -14.32
C GLY A 57 -5.25 5.35 -13.62
N ALA A 58 -5.49 5.11 -12.33
CA ALA A 58 -4.76 4.10 -11.58
C ALA A 58 -5.29 2.69 -11.87
N ASN A 59 -4.38 1.75 -12.13
CA ASN A 59 -4.74 0.34 -12.25
C ASN A 59 -5.16 -0.21 -10.88
N THR A 60 -6.32 -0.87 -10.84
CA THR A 60 -6.79 -1.55 -9.63
C THR A 60 -6.13 -2.93 -9.53
N SER A 61 -5.61 -3.26 -8.35
CA SER A 61 -5.03 -4.59 -8.11
C SER A 61 -6.05 -5.70 -8.34
N CYS A 62 -5.62 -6.81 -8.94
CA CYS A 62 -6.44 -8.03 -9.07
C CYS A 62 -6.81 -8.68 -7.73
N ALA A 63 -6.27 -8.19 -6.61
CA ALA A 63 -6.62 -8.61 -5.26
C ALA A 63 -7.32 -7.48 -4.47
N ALA A 64 -7.71 -6.38 -5.12
CA ALA A 64 -8.44 -5.30 -4.46
C ALA A 64 -9.76 -5.80 -3.89
N GLY A 65 -9.90 -5.75 -2.56
CA GLY A 65 -11.09 -6.22 -1.84
C GLY A 65 -10.96 -7.61 -1.23
N PHE A 66 -9.97 -8.42 -1.63
CA PHE A 66 -9.69 -9.70 -0.99
C PHE A 66 -9.25 -9.50 0.47
N ARG A 67 -9.71 -10.37 1.37
CA ARG A 67 -9.36 -10.38 2.80
C ARG A 67 -9.13 -11.81 3.24
N PHE A 68 -7.88 -12.14 3.55
CA PHE A 68 -7.51 -13.46 4.05
C PHE A 68 -8.12 -13.74 5.44
N ASP A 69 -8.88 -14.83 5.57
CA ASP A 69 -9.30 -15.37 6.85
C ASP A 69 -8.27 -16.38 7.36
N LYS A 70 -7.47 -15.95 8.33
CA LYS A 70 -6.44 -16.79 8.95
C LYS A 70 -6.97 -17.80 9.97
N SER A 71 -8.29 -17.87 10.21
CA SER A 71 -8.87 -18.71 11.27
C SER A 71 -8.45 -20.19 11.19
N ALA A 72 -8.40 -20.76 9.98
CA ALA A 72 -8.00 -22.15 9.75
C ALA A 72 -6.52 -22.43 10.04
N VAL A 73 -5.66 -21.41 9.99
CA VAL A 73 -4.20 -21.51 10.14
C VAL A 73 -3.65 -20.59 11.23
N ALA A 74 -4.48 -20.22 12.21
CA ALA A 74 -4.17 -19.15 13.18
C ALA A 74 -2.87 -19.39 13.95
N ASP A 75 -2.62 -20.62 14.39
CA ASP A 75 -1.40 -20.98 15.14
C ASP A 75 -0.14 -20.84 14.29
N LYS A 76 -0.18 -21.31 13.03
CA LYS A 76 0.95 -21.22 12.09
C LYS A 76 1.18 -19.78 11.64
N TYR A 77 0.10 -19.02 11.42
CA TYR A 77 0.20 -17.59 11.15
C TYR A 77 0.87 -16.84 12.30
N ALA A 78 0.51 -17.14 13.55
CA ALA A 78 1.15 -16.57 14.73
C ALA A 78 2.64 -16.96 14.84
N ALA A 79 2.98 -18.22 14.54
CA ALA A 79 4.36 -18.68 14.49
C ALA A 79 5.17 -17.93 13.42
N CYS A 80 4.66 -17.80 12.20
CA CYS A 80 5.29 -17.04 11.11
C CYS A 80 5.48 -15.56 11.48
N GLN A 81 4.53 -14.95 12.20
CA GLN A 81 4.65 -13.58 12.69
C GLN A 81 5.81 -13.41 13.70
N ASN A 82 6.05 -14.41 14.54
CA ASN A 82 7.21 -14.39 15.45
C ASN A 82 8.52 -14.47 14.68
N VAL A 83 8.60 -15.33 13.66
CA VAL A 83 9.78 -15.41 12.78
C VAL A 83 10.00 -14.08 12.02
N PHE A 84 8.94 -13.42 11.54
CA PHE A 84 9.05 -12.08 10.94
C PHE A 84 9.64 -11.06 11.92
N ASN A 85 9.23 -11.08 13.19
CA ASN A 85 9.76 -10.16 14.18
C ASN A 85 11.24 -10.41 14.50
N GLU A 86 11.72 -11.65 14.32
CA GLU A 86 13.13 -12.02 14.53
C GLU A 86 14.03 -11.62 13.35
N TYR A 87 13.55 -11.80 12.11
CA TYR A 87 14.36 -11.60 10.89
C TYR A 87 13.81 -10.47 10.00
N GLY A 88 12.56 -10.59 9.58
CA GLY A 88 11.92 -9.77 8.55
C GLY A 88 11.93 -8.28 8.87
N PHE A 89 11.56 -7.90 10.11
CA PHE A 89 11.50 -6.49 10.51
C PHE A 89 12.87 -5.79 10.35
N ALA A 90 13.95 -6.43 10.79
CA ALA A 90 15.29 -5.87 10.65
C ALA A 90 15.75 -5.86 9.18
N LEU A 91 15.44 -6.89 8.39
CA LEU A 91 15.73 -6.91 6.95
C LEU A 91 15.06 -5.75 6.20
N GLU A 92 13.77 -5.52 6.42
CA GLU A 92 13.00 -4.46 5.75
C GLU A 92 13.50 -3.04 6.09
N ASN A 93 14.10 -2.87 7.27
CA ASN A 93 14.59 -1.58 7.76
C ASN A 93 16.10 -1.41 7.60
N GLY A 94 16.78 -2.31 6.86
CA GLY A 94 18.23 -2.21 6.62
C GLY A 94 19.09 -2.43 7.87
N GLY A 95 18.61 -3.24 8.82
CA GLY A 95 19.28 -3.53 10.09
C GLY A 95 20.47 -4.50 9.98
N TYR A 96 20.68 -5.12 8.82
CA TYR A 96 21.78 -6.05 8.56
C TYR A 96 22.83 -5.41 7.63
N GLY A 97 24.09 -5.81 7.80
CA GLY A 97 25.16 -5.46 6.86
C GLY A 97 24.87 -6.06 5.48
N VAL A 98 25.32 -5.38 4.43
CA VAL A 98 25.10 -5.80 3.03
C VAL A 98 25.64 -7.22 2.78
N ASP A 99 26.75 -7.57 3.43
CA ASP A 99 27.40 -8.89 3.38
C ASP A 99 26.64 -9.98 4.15
N GLN A 100 25.64 -9.62 4.95
CA GLN A 100 24.83 -10.55 5.77
C GLN A 100 23.45 -10.83 5.17
N ILE A 101 23.03 -10.08 4.14
CA ILE A 101 21.65 -10.12 3.61
C ILE A 101 21.31 -11.52 3.08
N GLU A 102 22.15 -12.09 2.23
CA GLU A 102 21.88 -13.39 1.59
C GLU A 102 21.72 -14.51 2.64
N ASP A 103 22.65 -14.59 3.58
CA ASP A 103 22.63 -15.60 4.66
C ASP A 103 21.40 -15.41 5.58
N THR A 104 21.02 -14.16 5.85
CA THR A 104 19.87 -13.85 6.71
C THR A 104 18.55 -14.19 6.02
N ILE A 105 18.42 -13.91 4.71
CA ILE A 105 17.25 -14.31 3.93
C ILE A 105 17.12 -15.84 3.91
N ALA A 106 18.22 -16.57 3.72
CA ALA A 106 18.19 -18.03 3.72
C ALA A 106 17.76 -18.60 5.08
N GLN A 107 18.27 -18.05 6.19
CA GLN A 107 17.84 -18.43 7.54
C GLN A 107 16.37 -18.09 7.79
N TYR A 108 15.93 -16.92 7.35
CA TYR A 108 14.55 -16.48 7.50
C TYR A 108 13.57 -17.41 6.77
N GLN A 109 13.88 -17.77 5.52
CA GLN A 109 13.07 -18.71 4.73
C GLN A 109 12.97 -20.07 5.41
N ALA A 110 14.09 -20.64 5.88
CA ALA A 110 14.09 -21.92 6.57
C ALA A 110 13.24 -21.88 7.86
N ALA A 111 13.36 -20.80 8.64
CA ALA A 111 12.57 -20.61 9.86
C ALA A 111 11.07 -20.41 9.57
N LEU A 112 10.71 -19.73 8.49
CA LEU A 112 9.32 -19.61 8.03
C LEU A 112 8.74 -20.96 7.63
N ASP A 113 9.48 -21.76 6.86
CA ASP A 113 9.05 -23.10 6.46
C ASP A 113 8.83 -24.00 7.69
N GLU A 114 9.74 -23.97 8.67
CA GLU A 114 9.58 -24.71 9.94
C GLU A 114 8.37 -24.22 10.75
N ALA A 115 8.09 -22.91 10.73
CA ALA A 115 6.92 -22.31 11.38
C ALA A 115 5.58 -22.63 10.69
N GLY A 116 5.60 -23.28 9.53
CA GLY A 116 4.41 -23.69 8.78
C GLY A 116 3.95 -22.68 7.73
N TYR A 117 4.85 -21.87 7.19
CA TYR A 117 4.54 -20.89 6.14
C TYR A 117 3.85 -21.51 4.92
N GLN A 118 4.28 -22.71 4.49
CA GLN A 118 3.68 -23.39 3.33
C GLN A 118 2.19 -23.71 3.53
N ASP A 119 1.77 -24.03 4.76
CA ASP A 119 0.35 -24.27 5.06
C ASP A 119 -0.45 -22.96 5.03
N VAL A 120 0.13 -21.87 5.52
CA VAL A 120 -0.47 -20.53 5.45
C VAL A 120 -0.61 -20.08 3.99
N LEU A 121 0.42 -20.32 3.18
CA LEU A 121 0.41 -20.00 1.75
C LEU A 121 -0.65 -20.81 0.99
N ALA A 122 -0.75 -22.11 1.26
CA ALA A 122 -1.74 -22.98 0.62
C ALA A 122 -3.19 -22.56 0.96
N GLU A 123 -3.44 -22.21 2.22
CA GLU A 123 -4.74 -21.69 2.65
C GLU A 123 -5.05 -20.32 2.02
N PHE A 124 -4.08 -19.41 2.00
CA PHE A 124 -4.22 -18.11 1.33
C PHE A 124 -4.56 -18.28 -0.15
N GLN A 125 -3.83 -19.15 -0.86
CA GLN A 125 -4.03 -19.38 -2.29
C GLN A 125 -5.42 -19.95 -2.57
N THR A 126 -5.87 -20.91 -1.75
CA THR A 126 -7.22 -21.49 -1.85
C THR A 126 -8.29 -20.40 -1.70
N GLN A 127 -8.21 -19.58 -0.65
CA GLN A 127 -9.17 -18.50 -0.42
C GLN A 127 -9.12 -17.43 -1.50
N TYR A 128 -7.93 -17.10 -2.01
CA TYR A 128 -7.78 -16.12 -3.07
C TYR A 128 -8.38 -16.62 -4.38
N ASP A 129 -8.15 -17.88 -4.74
CA ASP A 129 -8.71 -18.49 -5.95
C ASP A 129 -10.24 -18.60 -5.89
N ASP A 130 -10.79 -19.01 -4.73
CA ASP A 130 -12.24 -19.04 -4.50
C ASP A 130 -12.85 -17.64 -4.60
N TRP A 131 -12.26 -16.64 -3.91
CA TRP A 131 -12.71 -15.25 -3.98
C TRP A 131 -12.63 -14.71 -5.41
N LYS A 132 -11.54 -15.00 -6.13
CA LYS A 132 -11.36 -14.56 -7.52
C LYS A 132 -12.35 -15.23 -8.46
N ALA A 133 -12.73 -16.49 -8.24
CA ALA A 133 -13.78 -17.14 -9.02
C ALA A 133 -15.15 -16.49 -8.82
N GLU A 134 -15.45 -16.02 -7.61
CA GLU A 134 -16.70 -15.32 -7.27
C GLU A 134 -16.73 -13.86 -7.76
N ASN A 135 -15.57 -13.18 -7.81
CA ASN A 135 -15.48 -11.73 -8.05
C ASN A 135 -14.77 -11.36 -9.36
N GLY A 136 -14.18 -12.32 -10.08
CA GLY A 136 -13.33 -12.11 -11.25
C GLY A 136 -14.06 -11.86 -12.58
N SER A 137 -15.39 -11.69 -12.57
CA SER A 137 -16.18 -11.46 -13.79
C SER A 137 -16.24 -10.00 -14.25
N GLU A 138 -15.66 -9.04 -13.52
CA GLU A 138 -15.81 -7.60 -13.84
C GLU A 138 -14.53 -6.89 -14.31
N THR A 139 -13.41 -7.59 -14.52
CA THR A 139 -12.19 -6.99 -15.09
C THR A 139 -11.64 -7.86 -16.22
N THR A 140 -12.34 -7.84 -17.35
CA THR A 140 -11.71 -8.11 -18.64
C THR A 140 -10.93 -6.85 -19.04
N ASP A 141 -9.71 -6.73 -18.51
CA ASP A 141 -8.72 -5.85 -19.10
C ASP A 141 -8.10 -6.60 -20.29
N GLU A 142 -8.69 -6.41 -21.48
CA GLU A 142 -8.28 -6.98 -22.77
C GLU A 142 -6.89 -6.48 -23.26
N SER A 143 -6.06 -5.88 -22.42
CA SER A 143 -4.84 -5.20 -22.87
C SER A 143 -3.52 -5.99 -22.72
N VAL A 144 -3.51 -7.22 -22.18
CA VAL A 144 -2.24 -7.95 -21.92
C VAL A 144 -1.91 -9.03 -22.95
N GLU A 145 -2.80 -9.39 -23.88
CA GLU A 145 -2.52 -10.50 -24.84
C GLU A 145 -1.81 -10.08 -26.15
N GLU A 146 -1.61 -8.80 -26.46
CA GLU A 146 -1.09 -8.37 -27.79
C GLU A 146 0.43 -8.06 -27.89
N GLU A 147 1.28 -8.35 -26.90
CA GLU A 147 2.74 -8.13 -27.05
C GLU A 147 3.61 -9.40 -27.12
N SER A 148 3.03 -10.60 -27.12
CA SER A 148 3.83 -11.84 -27.23
C SER A 148 3.88 -12.46 -28.64
N SER A 149 3.18 -11.88 -29.63
CA SER A 149 3.01 -12.53 -30.95
C SER A 149 3.79 -11.90 -32.13
N SER A 150 4.56 -10.83 -31.97
CA SER A 150 5.12 -10.10 -33.14
C SER A 150 6.65 -10.12 -33.30
N VAL A 151 7.41 -10.92 -32.55
CA VAL A 151 8.87 -11.07 -32.78
C VAL A 151 9.24 -12.54 -32.99
N ALA A 152 8.79 -13.10 -34.11
CA ALA A 152 9.37 -14.31 -34.68
C ALA A 152 9.10 -14.36 -36.20
N GLU A 153 9.82 -13.55 -36.97
CA GLU A 153 10.23 -13.85 -38.36
C GLU A 153 11.65 -13.33 -38.61
#